data_AF-A0A0L7KW44-F1
#
_entry.id   AF-A0A0L7KW44-F1
#
_cell.length_a   1.000
_cell.length_b   1.000
_cell.length_c   1.000
_cell.angle_alpha   90.00
_cell.angle_beta   90.00
_cell.angle_gamma   90.00
#
_symmetry.space_group_name_H-M   'P 1'
#
loop_
_entity.id
_entity.type
_entity.pdbx_description
1 polymer ?
#
loop_
_entity_poly.entity_id
_entity_poly.type
_entity_poly.pdbx_seq_one_letter_code
_entity_poly.pdbx_strand_id
1 'polypeptide(L)'
;MGSSSVHKIIVTVGFISLFHTAFSAAQLIWGVLNVAGNLREIPAAAEVNMVKWETQRNLPSFYIFNHRGRALAYNYVPSSGKSDLEHLE
;
A
#
# COMPACT_ATOMS: atom_id res chain seq x y z
N MET A 1 -5.11 64.14 24.15
CA MET A 1 -4.11 63.07 24.36
C MET A 1 -4.55 61.69 23.83
N GLY A 2 -5.51 61.57 22.90
CA GLY A 2 -6.01 60.26 22.42
C GLY A 2 -5.43 59.76 21.08
N SER A 3 -5.05 60.65 20.17
CA SER A 3 -4.65 60.28 18.79
C SER A 3 -3.33 59.49 18.70
N SER A 4 -2.31 59.85 19.50
CA SER A 4 -1.01 59.16 19.49
C SER A 4 -1.09 57.72 20.01
N SER A 5 -1.96 57.46 20.99
CA SER A 5 -2.11 56.13 21.59
C SER A 5 -2.87 55.18 20.68
N VAL A 6 -3.92 55.65 20.00
CA VAL A 6 -4.72 54.84 19.08
C VAL A 6 -3.90 54.40 17.86
N HIS A 7 -3.12 55.31 17.27
CA HIS A 7 -2.23 54.98 16.15
C HIS A 7 -1.22 53.89 16.52
N LYS A 8 -0.58 54.01 17.69
CA LYS A 8 0.37 53.01 18.18
C LYS A 8 -0.28 51.63 18.33
N ILE A 9 -1.49 51.58 18.89
CA ILE A 9 -2.24 50.32 19.04
C ILE A 9 -2.54 49.69 17.67
N ILE A 10 -3.03 50.47 16.71
CA ILE A 10 -3.36 49.98 15.35
C ILE A 10 -2.11 49.40 14.68
N VAL A 11 -0.97 50.08 14.78
CA VAL A 11 0.29 49.62 14.21
C VAL A 11 0.75 48.33 14.88
N THR A 12 0.71 48.24 16.21
CA THR A 12 1.09 47.03 16.95
C THR A 12 0.18 45.84 16.59
N VAL A 13 -1.14 46.04 16.51
CA VAL A 13 -2.09 44.99 16.11
C VAL A 13 -1.83 44.54 14.68
N GLY A 14 -1.53 45.47 13.75
CA GLY A 14 -1.18 45.14 12.37
C GLY A 14 0.05 44.22 12.28
N PHE A 15 1.09 44.52 13.05
CA PHE A 15 2.29 43.66 13.11
C PHE A 15 1.99 42.29 13.72
N ILE A 16 1.19 42.22 14.80
CA ILE A 16 0.80 40.96 15.42
C ILE A 16 0.04 40.07 14.42
N SER A 17 -0.90 40.64 13.67
CA SER A 17 -1.67 39.92 12.65
C SER A 17 -0.79 39.41 11.49
N LEU A 18 0.23 40.16 11.10
CA LEU A 18 1.20 39.75 10.10
C LEU A 18 1.99 38.52 10.58
N PHE A 19 2.52 38.58 11.81
CA PHE A 19 3.22 37.45 12.41
C PHE A 19 2.33 36.23 12.59
N HIS A 20 1.07 36.43 13.02
CA HIS A 20 0.12 35.34 13.21
C HIS A 20 -0.18 34.59 11.91
N THR A 21 -0.39 35.32 10.81
CA THR A 21 -0.63 34.72 9.48
C THR A 21 0.59 33.95 8.98
N ALA A 22 1.79 34.52 9.10
CA ALA A 22 3.02 33.87 8.68
C ALA A 22 3.28 32.59 9.49
N PHE A 23 3.10 32.64 10.81
CA PHE A 23 3.26 31.49 11.69
C PHE A 23 2.26 30.37 11.37
N SER A 24 0.99 30.72 11.20
CA SER A 24 -0.07 29.75 10.86
C SER A 24 0.20 29.06 9.52
N ALA A 25 0.66 29.81 8.52
CA ALA A 25 1.04 29.25 7.21
C ALA A 25 2.21 28.26 7.34
N ALA A 26 3.24 28.61 8.11
CA ALA A 26 4.39 27.73 8.34
C ALA A 26 3.97 26.43 9.05
N GLN A 27 3.09 26.52 10.06
CA GLN A 27 2.56 25.35 10.76
C GLN A 27 1.75 24.43 9.85
N LEU A 28 0.94 24.99 8.95
CA LEU A 28 0.15 24.19 8.00
C LEU A 28 1.05 23.42 7.05
N ILE A 29 2.05 24.09 6.45
CA ILE A 29 3.00 23.46 5.55
C ILE A 29 3.76 22.35 6.29
N TRP A 30 4.25 22.63 7.48
CA TRP A 30 4.92 21.65 8.33
C TRP A 30 4.02 20.45 8.66
N GLY A 31 2.76 20.70 9.03
CA GLY A 31 1.79 19.66 9.34
C GLY A 31 1.53 18.75 8.13
N VAL A 32 1.31 19.32 6.95
CA VAL A 32 1.10 18.55 5.71
C VAL A 32 2.33 17.69 5.39
N LEU A 33 3.55 18.21 5.53
CA LEU A 33 4.77 17.45 5.28
C LEU A 33 4.88 16.21 6.19
N ASN A 34 4.42 16.30 7.44
CA ASN A 34 4.44 15.16 8.37
C ASN A 34 3.32 14.14 8.09
N VAL A 35 2.17 14.59 7.57
CA VAL A 35 1.04 13.71 7.22
C VAL A 35 1.20 13.04 5.86
N ALA A 36 1.89 13.68 4.91
CA ALA A 36 2.10 13.16 3.56
C ALA A 36 2.86 11.82 3.52
N GLY A 37 3.50 11.43 4.63
CA GLY A 37 4.23 10.18 4.76
C GLY A 37 5.60 10.23 4.08
N ASN A 38 6.43 9.22 4.33
CA ASN A 38 7.74 9.14 3.73
C ASN A 38 7.64 8.51 2.34
N LEU A 39 8.40 9.05 1.38
CA LEU A 39 8.57 8.39 0.10
C LEU A 39 9.30 7.07 0.35
N ARG A 40 8.63 5.96 0.06
CA ARG A 40 9.28 4.65 0.09
C ARG A 40 10.16 4.56 -1.14
N GLU A 41 11.48 4.47 -0.95
CA GLU A 41 12.36 4.05 -2.03
C GLU A 41 11.85 2.69 -2.55
N ILE A 42 11.66 2.56 -3.86
CA ILE A 42 11.25 1.31 -4.47
C ILE A 42 12.53 0.67 -5.02
N PRO A 43 13.25 -0.15 -4.23
CA PRO A 43 14.27 -1.01 -4.78
C PRO A 43 13.54 -2.14 -5.53
N ALA A 44 13.13 -1.86 -6.77
CA ALA A 44 12.49 -2.85 -7.64
C ALA A 44 13.31 -4.15 -7.69
N ALA A 45 14.65 -4.04 -7.60
CA ALA A 45 15.54 -5.18 -7.48
C ALA A 45 15.46 -5.91 -6.13
N ALA A 46 15.29 -5.23 -5.00
CA ALA A 46 15.21 -5.91 -3.70
C ALA A 46 13.87 -6.65 -3.52
N GLU A 47 12.75 -6.07 -3.99
CA GLU A 47 11.43 -6.72 -3.95
C GLU A 47 11.38 -7.97 -4.85
N VAL A 48 11.95 -7.90 -6.06
CA VAL A 48 12.08 -9.05 -6.97
C VAL A 48 13.01 -10.13 -6.41
N ASN A 49 14.06 -9.77 -5.66
CA ASN A 49 14.94 -10.75 -5.00
C ASN A 49 14.24 -11.52 -3.86
N MET A 50 13.16 -11.00 -3.27
CA MET A 50 12.38 -11.72 -2.25
C MET A 50 11.49 -12.80 -2.88
N VAL A 51 11.20 -12.66 -4.17
CA VAL A 51 10.28 -13.53 -4.90
C VAL A 51 11.05 -14.71 -5.48
N LYS A 52 10.67 -15.92 -5.06
CA LYS A 52 11.24 -17.16 -5.61
C LYS A 52 10.50 -17.58 -6.88
N TRP A 53 11.22 -18.30 -7.75
CA TRP A 53 10.67 -18.86 -8.98
C TRP A 53 9.46 -19.77 -8.74
N GLU A 54 9.44 -20.48 -7.61
CA GLU A 54 8.30 -21.32 -7.22
C GLU A 54 7.01 -20.52 -6.98
N THR A 55 7.12 -19.28 -6.50
CA THR A 55 5.96 -18.41 -6.31
C THR A 55 5.48 -17.81 -7.64
N GLN A 56 6.39 -17.43 -8.54
CA GLN A 56 6.03 -16.80 -9.83
C GLN A 56 5.40 -17.77 -10.82
N ARG A 57 5.82 -19.04 -10.81
CA ARG A 57 5.20 -20.06 -11.67
C ARG A 57 3.85 -20.55 -11.16
N ASN A 58 3.50 -20.21 -9.93
CA ASN A 58 2.23 -20.58 -9.35
C ASN A 58 1.11 -19.71 -9.91
N LEU A 59 0.50 -20.15 -11.01
CA LEU A 59 -0.55 -19.44 -11.73
C LEU A 59 -1.94 -19.94 -11.29
N PRO A 60 -2.64 -19.27 -10.35
CA PRO A 60 -3.88 -19.78 -9.76
C PRO A 60 -4.99 -19.96 -10.79
N SER A 61 -5.03 -19.12 -11.82
CA SER A 61 -5.99 -19.23 -12.92
C SER A 61 -5.81 -20.50 -13.78
N PHE A 62 -4.69 -21.22 -13.65
CA PHE A 62 -4.32 -22.36 -14.51
C PHE A 62 -4.06 -23.65 -13.71
N TYR A 63 -4.61 -23.79 -12.50
CA TYR A 63 -4.42 -25.02 -11.73
C TYR A 63 -5.08 -26.23 -12.37
N ILE A 64 -4.31 -27.31 -12.51
CA ILE A 64 -4.78 -28.64 -12.89
C ILE A 64 -4.72 -29.53 -11.66
N PHE A 65 -5.90 -29.91 -11.16
CA PHE A 65 -6.01 -30.73 -9.94
C PHE A 65 -5.82 -32.23 -10.19
N ASN A 66 -5.66 -32.64 -11.45
CA ASN A 66 -5.29 -34.01 -11.81
C ASN A 66 -3.75 -34.20 -11.83
N HIS A 67 -3.14 -34.21 -10.65
CA HIS A 67 -1.69 -34.41 -10.47
C HIS A 67 -1.42 -35.56 -9.47
N ARG A 68 -0.18 -36.03 -9.38
CA ARG A 68 0.21 -37.19 -8.53
C ARG A 68 -0.20 -37.04 -7.07
N GLY A 69 -0.15 -35.80 -6.55
CA GLY A 69 -0.58 -35.49 -5.17
C GLY A 69 -2.05 -35.81 -4.88
N ARG A 70 -2.92 -35.89 -5.91
CA ARG A 70 -4.33 -36.28 -5.77
C ARG A 70 -4.50 -37.63 -5.10
N ALA A 71 -3.59 -38.59 -5.35
CA ALA A 71 -3.64 -39.95 -4.77
C ALA A 71 -3.35 -39.98 -3.26
N LEU A 72 -2.79 -38.91 -2.70
CA LEU A 72 -2.48 -38.78 -1.27
C LEU A 72 -3.60 -38.11 -0.47
N ALA A 73 -4.68 -37.68 -1.13
CA ALA A 73 -5.82 -37.06 -0.47
C ALA A 73 -6.63 -38.10 0.32
N TYR A 74 -7.11 -37.73 1.52
CA TYR A 74 -7.93 -38.61 2.35
C TYR A 74 -9.17 -39.17 1.64
N ASN A 75 -9.76 -38.39 0.74
CA ASN A 75 -10.94 -38.77 -0.04
C ASN A 75 -10.58 -39.17 -1.48
N TYR A 76 -9.41 -39.75 -1.72
CA TYR A 76 -9.01 -40.17 -3.05
C TYR A 76 -9.90 -41.32 -3.56
N VAL A 77 -10.56 -41.10 -4.69
CA VAL A 77 -11.23 -42.14 -5.47
C VAL A 77 -10.49 -42.29 -6.79
N PRO A 78 -9.98 -43.49 -7.14
CA PRO A 78 -9.37 -43.75 -8.43
C PRO A 78 -10.35 -43.43 -9.56
N SER A 79 -9.95 -42.62 -10.54
CA SER A 79 -10.69 -42.54 -11.79
C SER A 79 -10.50 -43.83 -12.57
N SER A 80 -11.58 -44.40 -13.14
CA SER A 80 -11.50 -45.58 -14.00
C SER A 80 -10.45 -45.36 -15.09
N GLY A 81 -9.53 -46.30 -15.24
CA GLY A 81 -8.50 -46.25 -16.27
C GLY A 81 -9.13 -46.42 -17.65
N LYS A 82 -8.47 -45.90 -18.69
CA LYS A 82 -8.88 -46.15 -20.08
C LYS A 82 -8.96 -47.66 -20.40
N SER A 83 -8.07 -48.46 -19.80
CA SER A 83 -8.10 -49.93 -19.86
C SER A 83 -9.38 -50.53 -19.27
N ASP A 84 -9.88 -49.98 -18.17
CA ASP A 84 -11.08 -50.49 -17.50
C ASP A 84 -12.34 -50.18 -18.33
N LEU A 85 -12.30 -49.13 -19.15
CA LEU A 85 -13.36 -48.75 -20.07
C LEU A 85 -13.33 -49.58 -21.36
N GLU A 86 -12.13 -49.90 -21.87
CA GLU A 86 -11.94 -50.72 -23.08
C GLU A 86 -12.28 -52.21 -22.86
N HIS A 87 -12.35 -52.68 -21.61
CA HIS A 87 -12.77 -54.05 -21.26
C HIS A 87 -14.27 -54.18 -20.96
N LEU A 88 -15.05 -53.10 -21.10
CA LEU A 88 -16.51 -53.09 -20.90
C LEU A 88 -17.30 -53.15 -22.22
N GLU A 89 -16.62 -53.20 -23.36
CA GLU A 89 -17.17 -53.46 -24.71
C GLU A 89 -16.94 -54.91 -25.14
#